data_AF-A0A9Q3L1P5-F1
#
_entry.id   AF-A0A9Q3L1P5-F1
#
_cell.length_a   1.000
_cell.length_b   1.000
_cell.length_c   1.000
_cell.angle_alpha   90.00
_cell.angle_beta   90.00
_cell.angle_gamma   90.00
#
_symmetry.space_group_name_H-M   'P 1'
#
loop_
_entity.id
_entity.type
_entity.pdbx_description
1 polymer ?
#
loop_
_entity_poly.entity_id
_entity_poly.type
_entity_poly.pdbx_seq_one_letter_code
_entity_poly.pdbx_strand_id
1 'polypeptide(L)'
;MRQDHVKHDWSWWKSEIIKKLANNYWKFKIENAFEIAIFNSSQEKPLNWFLKPKYRLCALHPDMSDSKINMNILRKFRGELEHSIKCRFVESCSTEYYINATEDIITSTEIGKTWIRNPMESKVIPNIFREDKKPVLKCHKCRSTSHLANTCIKKTKIKKVQVIE
;
A
#
# COMPACT_ATOMS: atom_id res chain seq x y z
N MET A 1 11.95 -51.51 16.10
CA MET A 1 12.19 -51.69 14.65
C MET A 1 12.03 -50.35 13.98
N ARG A 2 13.10 -49.84 13.33
CA ARG A 2 13.05 -48.61 12.52
C ARG A 2 12.52 -49.05 11.16
N GLN A 3 11.38 -48.51 10.70
CA GLN A 3 10.81 -48.88 9.40
C GLN A 3 11.81 -48.52 8.29
N ASP A 4 12.06 -49.46 7.39
CA ASP A 4 12.89 -49.24 6.21
C ASP A 4 12.32 -48.06 5.40
N HIS A 5 13.20 -47.15 5.00
CA HIS A 5 12.83 -45.99 4.20
C HIS A 5 12.50 -46.45 2.78
N VAL A 6 11.25 -46.84 2.55
CA VAL A 6 10.72 -47.08 1.21
C VAL A 6 10.94 -45.80 0.40
N LYS A 7 11.70 -45.90 -0.70
CA LYS A 7 11.89 -44.79 -1.62
C LYS A 7 10.58 -44.55 -2.36
N HIS A 8 9.80 -43.60 -1.89
CA HIS A 8 8.60 -43.14 -2.57
C HIS A 8 8.96 -42.20 -3.72
N ASP A 9 8.18 -42.25 -4.80
CA ASP A 9 8.29 -41.34 -5.92
C ASP A 9 7.74 -39.94 -5.54
N TRP A 10 8.02 -38.95 -6.38
CA TRP A 10 7.60 -37.57 -6.12
C TRP A 10 6.08 -37.42 -6.07
N SER A 11 5.34 -38.19 -6.87
CA SER A 11 3.88 -38.11 -6.93
C SER A 11 3.24 -38.54 -5.60
N TRP A 12 3.81 -39.58 -4.97
CA TRP A 12 3.40 -40.02 -3.65
C TRP A 12 3.70 -38.96 -2.59
N TRP A 13 4.92 -38.41 -2.57
CA TRP A 13 5.28 -37.34 -1.62
C TRP A 13 4.40 -36.10 -1.79
N LYS A 14 4.13 -35.70 -3.03
CA LYS A 14 3.23 -34.59 -3.34
C LYS A 14 1.83 -34.84 -2.77
N SER A 15 1.32 -36.05 -2.92
CA SER A 15 0.00 -36.44 -2.39
C SER A 15 -0.06 -36.40 -0.87
N GLU A 16 0.96 -36.93 -0.19
CA GLU A 16 1.04 -36.89 1.29
C GLU A 16 1.23 -35.47 1.83
N ILE A 17 2.02 -34.63 1.16
CA ILE A 17 2.18 -33.21 1.51
C ILE A 17 0.83 -32.49 1.40
N ILE A 18 0.11 -32.66 0.29
CA ILE A 18 -1.23 -32.07 0.09
C ILE A 18 -2.18 -32.57 1.19
N LYS A 19 -2.20 -33.87 1.47
CA LYS A 19 -3.08 -34.45 2.50
C LYS A 19 -2.84 -33.86 3.89
N LYS A 20 -1.58 -33.60 4.26
CA LYS A 20 -1.24 -33.04 5.58
C LYS A 20 -1.38 -31.52 5.66
N LEU A 21 -1.04 -30.80 4.59
CA LEU A 21 -0.91 -29.34 4.62
C LEU A 21 -2.07 -28.60 3.95
N ALA A 22 -2.73 -29.18 2.95
CA ALA A 22 -3.82 -28.54 2.20
C ALA A 22 -5.19 -28.70 2.90
N ASN A 23 -5.22 -28.46 4.21
CA ASN A 23 -6.46 -28.44 4.97
C ASN A 23 -7.34 -27.22 4.62
N ASN A 24 -8.60 -27.23 5.04
CA ASN A 24 -9.55 -26.16 4.72
C ASN A 24 -9.09 -24.77 5.20
N TYR A 25 -8.38 -24.71 6.33
CA TYR A 25 -7.82 -23.45 6.84
C TYR A 25 -6.72 -22.90 5.92
N TRP A 26 -5.84 -23.76 5.41
CA TRP A 26 -4.84 -23.37 4.43
C TRP A 26 -5.49 -22.88 3.13
N LYS A 27 -6.50 -23.58 2.61
CA LYS A 27 -7.24 -23.14 1.41
C LYS A 27 -7.84 -21.75 1.60
N PHE A 28 -8.56 -21.55 2.71
CA PHE A 28 -9.12 -20.26 3.09
C PHE A 28 -8.06 -19.15 3.17
N LYS A 29 -6.89 -19.45 3.76
CA LYS A 29 -5.78 -18.49 3.85
C LYS A 29 -5.24 -18.09 2.47
N ILE A 30 -5.08 -19.05 1.56
CA ILE A 30 -4.60 -18.79 0.20
C ILE A 30 -5.64 -18.04 -0.63
N GLU A 31 -6.92 -18.41 -0.54
CA GLU A 31 -8.05 -17.71 -1.16
C GLU A 31 -8.12 -16.26 -0.68
N ASN A 32 -8.10 -16.04 0.63
CA ASN A 32 -8.13 -14.68 1.19
C ASN A 32 -6.90 -13.86 0.76
N ALA A 33 -5.71 -14.48 0.74
CA ALA A 33 -4.49 -13.82 0.25
C ALA A 33 -4.57 -13.46 -1.24
N PHE A 34 -5.27 -14.25 -2.05
CA PHE A 34 -5.58 -13.89 -3.44
C PHE A 34 -6.63 -12.77 -3.50
N GLU A 35 -7.65 -12.80 -2.65
CA GLU A 35 -8.73 -11.82 -2.70
C GLU A 35 -8.26 -10.40 -2.41
N ILE A 36 -7.44 -10.23 -1.37
CA ILE A 36 -6.88 -8.93 -0.97
C ILE A 36 -5.70 -8.47 -1.83
N ALA A 37 -5.17 -9.34 -2.71
CA ALA A 37 -4.03 -8.99 -3.55
C ALA A 37 -4.50 -8.10 -4.70
N ILE A 38 -4.48 -6.79 -4.47
CA ILE A 38 -4.71 -5.75 -5.47
C ILE A 38 -3.34 -5.28 -5.98
N PHE A 39 -3.21 -5.10 -7.29
CA PHE A 39 -1.97 -4.61 -7.87
C PHE A 39 -1.81 -3.11 -7.61
N ASN A 40 -0.59 -2.68 -7.29
CA ASN A 40 -0.22 -1.27 -7.20
C ASN A 40 1.13 -1.06 -7.89
N SER A 41 1.12 -0.31 -8.99
CA SER A 41 2.34 -0.08 -9.79
C SER A 41 3.39 0.75 -9.07
N SER A 42 3.02 1.51 -8.04
CA SER A 42 3.96 2.32 -7.24
C SER A 42 4.76 1.46 -6.25
N GLN A 43 4.31 0.24 -5.94
CA GLN A 43 4.92 -0.61 -4.90
C GLN A 43 5.76 -1.74 -5.48
N GLU A 44 5.32 -2.36 -6.57
CA GLU A 44 5.96 -3.56 -7.12
C GLU A 44 5.87 -3.60 -8.66
N LYS A 45 6.88 -4.18 -9.30
CA LYS A 45 6.89 -4.40 -10.75
C LYS A 45 5.82 -5.44 -11.16
N PRO A 46 5.18 -5.30 -12.34
CA PRO A 46 4.16 -6.22 -12.83
C PRO A 46 4.60 -7.68 -12.80
N LEU A 47 5.81 -8.00 -13.31
CA LEU A 47 6.36 -9.35 -13.33
C LEU A 47 6.36 -10.00 -11.94
N ASN A 48 7.00 -9.34 -10.97
CA ASN A 48 7.17 -9.86 -9.61
C ASN A 48 5.82 -10.03 -8.91
N TRP A 49 4.93 -9.06 -9.11
CA TRP A 49 3.60 -9.10 -8.52
C TRP A 49 2.75 -10.21 -9.13
N PHE A 50 2.73 -10.35 -10.46
CA PHE A 50 1.87 -11.28 -11.22
C PHE A 50 2.10 -12.75 -10.85
N LEU A 51 3.35 -13.12 -10.56
CA LEU A 51 3.69 -14.49 -10.18
C LEU A 51 3.03 -14.93 -8.88
N LYS A 52 2.87 -14.04 -7.90
CA LYS A 52 2.27 -14.36 -6.58
C LYS A 52 0.82 -14.85 -6.70
N PRO A 53 -0.14 -14.10 -7.28
CA PRO A 53 -1.51 -14.57 -7.46
C PRO A 53 -1.59 -15.74 -8.46
N LYS A 54 -0.69 -15.84 -9.46
CA LYS A 54 -0.61 -17.02 -10.33
C LYS A 54 -0.33 -18.29 -9.51
N TYR A 55 0.70 -18.29 -8.66
CA TYR A 55 1.00 -19.45 -7.81
C TYR A 55 -0.14 -19.80 -6.86
N ARG A 56 -0.83 -18.81 -6.29
CA ARG A 56 -2.00 -19.04 -5.43
C ARG A 56 -3.13 -19.72 -6.18
N LEU A 57 -3.45 -19.25 -7.39
CA LEU A 57 -4.50 -19.84 -8.23
C LEU A 57 -4.13 -21.25 -8.70
N CYS A 58 -2.89 -21.50 -9.14
CA CYS A 58 -2.43 -22.84 -9.49
C CYS A 58 -2.48 -23.81 -8.30
N ALA A 59 -2.24 -23.31 -7.07
CA ALA A 59 -2.30 -24.12 -5.87
C ALA A 59 -3.75 -24.47 -5.45
N LEU A 60 -4.71 -23.57 -5.70
CA LEU A 60 -6.14 -23.79 -5.40
C LEU A 60 -6.86 -24.57 -6.51
N HIS A 61 -6.48 -24.32 -7.76
CA HIS A 61 -7.14 -24.84 -8.96
C HIS A 61 -6.11 -25.35 -9.96
N PRO A 62 -5.51 -26.52 -9.71
CA PRO A 62 -4.45 -27.07 -10.58
C PRO A 62 -4.94 -27.36 -12.00
N ASP A 63 -6.23 -27.62 -12.19
CA ASP A 63 -6.83 -27.94 -13.49
C ASP A 63 -7.31 -26.70 -14.27
N MET A 64 -7.08 -25.50 -13.74
CA MET A 64 -7.50 -24.26 -14.39
C MET A 64 -6.56 -23.91 -15.55
N SER A 65 -7.14 -23.54 -16.70
CA SER A 65 -6.35 -23.09 -17.85
C SER A 65 -5.61 -21.78 -17.57
N ASP A 66 -4.43 -21.62 -18.17
CA ASP A 66 -3.62 -20.40 -18.04
C ASP A 66 -4.39 -19.13 -18.45
N SER A 67 -5.23 -19.20 -19.49
CA SER A 67 -6.09 -18.07 -19.91
C SER A 67 -7.05 -17.65 -18.79
N LYS A 68 -7.70 -18.62 -18.11
CA LYS A 68 -8.62 -18.34 -17.01
C LYS A 68 -7.89 -17.83 -15.77
N ILE A 69 -6.68 -18.33 -15.50
CA ILE A 69 -5.81 -17.80 -14.45
C ILE A 69 -5.47 -16.33 -14.74
N ASN A 70 -5.00 -16.02 -15.95
CA ASN A 70 -4.63 -14.67 -16.35
C ASN A 70 -5.84 -13.71 -16.24
N MET A 71 -7.04 -14.13 -16.66
CA MET A 71 -8.27 -13.34 -16.51
C MET A 71 -8.64 -13.09 -15.05
N ASN A 72 -8.47 -14.07 -14.16
CA ASN A 72 -8.70 -13.87 -12.72
C ASN A 72 -7.71 -12.88 -12.11
N ILE A 73 -6.43 -12.95 -12.51
CA ILE A 73 -5.40 -11.99 -12.08
C ILE A 73 -5.70 -10.60 -12.63
N LEU A 74 -6.19 -10.49 -13.87
CA LEU A 74 -6.52 -9.22 -14.52
C LEU A 74 -7.52 -8.38 -13.71
N ARG A 75 -8.53 -9.04 -13.12
CA ARG A 75 -9.53 -8.39 -12.24
C ARG A 75 -8.92 -7.73 -11.00
N LYS A 76 -7.67 -8.04 -10.67
CA LYS A 76 -6.96 -7.45 -9.53
C LYS A 76 -6.22 -6.15 -9.87
N PHE A 77 -6.08 -5.79 -11.15
CA PHE A 77 -5.51 -4.51 -11.58
C PHE A 77 -6.48 -3.34 -11.40
N ARG A 78 -7.79 -3.60 -11.50
CA ARG A 78 -8.93 -2.67 -11.32
C ARG A 78 -8.89 -1.42 -12.22
N GLY A 79 -10.06 -0.82 -12.43
CA GLY A 79 -10.22 0.51 -13.04
C GLY A 79 -9.61 0.65 -14.44
N GLU A 80 -8.97 1.78 -14.70
CA GLU A 80 -8.39 2.12 -16.00
C GLU A 80 -7.26 1.18 -16.42
N LEU A 81 -6.49 0.67 -15.46
CA LEU A 81 -5.40 -0.25 -15.75
C LEU A 81 -5.96 -1.59 -16.26
N GLU A 82 -6.98 -2.14 -15.60
CA GLU A 82 -7.68 -3.33 -16.09
C GLU A 82 -8.25 -3.13 -17.49
N HIS A 83 -8.91 -2.00 -17.75
CA HIS A 83 -9.48 -1.69 -19.07
C HIS A 83 -8.41 -1.57 -20.15
N SER A 84 -7.35 -0.79 -19.89
CA SER A 84 -6.23 -0.58 -20.81
C SER A 84 -5.53 -1.87 -21.16
N ILE A 85 -5.36 -2.75 -20.16
CA ILE A 85 -4.83 -4.09 -20.35
C ILE A 85 -5.82 -4.84 -21.26
N LYS A 86 -7.10 -5.04 -20.87
CA LYS A 86 -8.11 -5.76 -21.68
C LYS A 86 -8.16 -5.36 -23.15
N CYS A 87 -8.07 -4.06 -23.47
CA CYS A 87 -8.09 -3.58 -24.86
C CYS A 87 -6.92 -4.06 -25.73
N ARG A 88 -5.81 -4.54 -25.13
CA ARG A 88 -4.64 -5.07 -25.84
C ARG A 88 -4.62 -6.61 -25.99
N PHE A 89 -5.53 -7.33 -25.33
CA PHE A 89 -5.48 -8.81 -25.30
C PHE A 89 -6.55 -9.45 -26.16
N VAL A 90 -6.16 -10.60 -26.72
CA VAL A 90 -7.05 -11.63 -27.27
C VAL A 90 -7.07 -12.79 -26.26
N GLU A 91 -8.17 -13.53 -26.15
CA GLU A 91 -8.36 -14.59 -25.13
C GLU A 91 -7.28 -15.70 -25.11
N SER A 92 -6.49 -15.81 -26.19
CA SER A 92 -5.44 -16.81 -26.39
C SER A 92 -4.01 -16.33 -26.03
N CYS A 93 -3.85 -15.14 -25.47
CA CYS A 93 -2.52 -14.60 -25.15
C CYS A 93 -1.80 -15.38 -24.02
N SER A 94 -0.48 -15.54 -24.16
CA SER A 94 0.38 -16.18 -23.15
C SER A 94 0.53 -15.30 -21.90
N THR A 95 0.84 -15.92 -20.75
CA THR A 95 1.13 -15.17 -19.50
C THR A 95 2.26 -14.14 -19.69
N GLU A 96 3.27 -14.45 -20.49
CA GLU A 96 4.38 -13.53 -20.77
C GLU A 96 3.90 -12.28 -21.50
N TYR A 97 3.03 -12.46 -22.50
CA TYR A 97 2.42 -11.33 -23.21
C TYR A 97 1.59 -10.45 -22.25
N TYR A 98 0.84 -11.05 -21.30
CA TYR A 98 0.14 -10.31 -20.24
C TYR A 98 1.07 -9.41 -19.42
N ILE A 99 2.20 -9.96 -18.99
CA ILE A 99 3.16 -9.24 -18.16
C ILE A 99 3.82 -8.11 -18.96
N ASN A 100 4.31 -8.41 -20.16
CA ASN A 100 4.99 -7.43 -21.01
C ASN A 100 4.07 -6.26 -21.37
N ALA A 101 2.84 -6.55 -21.83
CA ALA A 101 1.90 -5.48 -22.17
C ALA A 101 1.46 -4.67 -20.94
N THR A 102 1.39 -5.28 -19.75
CA THR A 102 1.12 -4.54 -18.51
C THR A 102 2.28 -3.60 -18.16
N GLU A 103 3.52 -4.07 -18.27
CA GLU A 103 4.72 -3.27 -18.05
C GLU A 103 4.81 -2.12 -19.07
N ASP A 104 4.53 -2.38 -20.34
CA ASP A 104 4.47 -1.36 -21.38
C ASP A 104 3.40 -0.30 -21.11
N ILE A 105 2.19 -0.69 -20.66
CA ILE A 105 1.14 0.28 -20.31
C ILE A 105 1.62 1.17 -19.17
N ILE A 106 2.10 0.60 -18.07
CA ILE A 106 2.50 1.37 -16.88
C ILE A 106 3.65 2.33 -17.19
N THR A 107 4.61 1.90 -18.02
CA THR A 107 5.74 2.73 -18.43
C THR A 107 5.34 3.83 -19.42
N SER A 108 4.42 3.56 -20.35
CA SER A 108 4.04 4.49 -21.41
C SER A 108 2.94 5.49 -21.03
N THR A 109 1.97 5.11 -20.21
CA THR A 109 0.79 5.93 -19.90
C THR A 109 0.77 6.45 -18.47
N GLU A 110 1.68 5.98 -17.63
CA GLU A 110 1.68 6.24 -16.17
C GLU A 110 0.40 5.80 -15.44
N ILE A 111 -0.49 5.05 -16.12
CA ILE A 111 -1.74 4.55 -15.55
C ILE A 111 -1.42 3.57 -14.41
N GLY A 112 -2.14 3.72 -13.31
CA GLY A 112 -1.96 2.89 -12.11
C GLY A 112 -0.80 3.33 -11.21
N LYS A 113 -0.03 4.36 -11.57
CA LYS A 113 0.89 5.01 -10.63
C LYS A 113 0.04 5.82 -9.66
N THR A 114 -0.09 5.35 -8.43
CA THR A 114 -0.58 6.23 -7.37
C THR A 114 0.52 7.25 -7.10
N TRP A 115 0.23 8.53 -7.31
CA TRP A 115 1.14 9.61 -6.95
C TRP A 115 1.39 9.49 -5.45
N ILE A 116 2.55 8.94 -5.09
CA ILE A 116 3.03 9.04 -3.73
C ILE A 116 3.31 10.53 -3.59
N ARG A 117 2.39 11.29 -2.98
CA ARG A 117 2.85 12.49 -2.27
C ARG A 117 3.88 11.91 -1.33
N ASN A 118 5.16 12.15 -1.58
CA ASN A 118 6.18 11.91 -0.57
C ASN A 118 5.54 12.44 0.72
N PRO A 119 5.29 11.59 1.74
CA PRO A 119 4.95 12.13 3.04
C PRO A 119 6.16 12.98 3.34
N MET A 120 5.98 14.30 3.24
CA MET A 120 6.99 15.31 3.50
C MET A 120 7.77 14.79 4.69
N GLU A 121 9.04 14.40 4.47
CA GLU A 121 9.82 13.62 5.44
C GLU A 121 9.49 14.15 6.82
N SER A 122 8.71 13.38 7.59
CA SER A 122 8.44 13.71 8.96
C SER A 122 9.77 13.48 9.63
N LYS A 123 10.59 14.54 9.67
CA LYS A 123 11.81 14.60 10.46
C LYS A 123 11.43 14.03 11.81
N VAL A 124 11.89 12.83 12.10
CA VAL A 124 11.76 12.22 13.41
C VAL A 124 12.60 13.11 14.30
N ILE A 125 11.96 14.10 14.93
CA ILE A 125 12.60 14.94 15.93
C ILE A 125 12.84 13.99 17.11
N PRO A 126 14.10 13.73 17.51
CA PRO A 126 14.36 12.93 18.69
C PRO A 126 13.66 13.57 19.88
N ASN A 127 12.99 12.76 20.69
CA ASN A 127 12.20 13.18 21.83
C ASN A 127 13.13 13.79 22.91
N ILE A 128 13.46 15.09 22.75
CA ILE A 128 14.06 15.89 23.80
C ILE A 128 12.90 16.27 24.72
N PHE A 129 12.89 15.72 25.93
CA PHE A 129 12.04 16.18 27.02
C PHE A 129 12.13 17.71 27.11
N ARG A 130 11.13 18.42 26.58
CA ARG A 130 10.98 19.86 26.77
C ARG A 130 10.12 20.04 28.01
N GLU A 131 10.72 20.55 29.08
CA GLU A 131 9.94 21.12 30.18
C GLU A 131 9.05 22.24 29.62
N ASP A 132 7.74 22.09 29.76
CA ASP A 132 6.74 23.07 29.34
C ASP A 132 6.85 24.36 30.16
N LYS A 133 7.77 25.26 29.78
CA LYS A 133 7.74 26.65 30.26
C LYS A 133 6.56 27.36 29.57
N LYS A 134 5.38 27.30 30.20
CA LYS A 134 4.22 28.11 29.78
C LYS A 134 4.64 29.57 29.62
N PRO A 135 4.33 30.24 28.50
CA PRO A 135 4.71 31.62 28.29
C PRO A 135 4.03 32.52 29.33
N VAL A 136 4.82 33.32 30.06
CA VAL A 136 4.30 34.29 31.03
C VAL A 136 3.63 35.43 30.26
N LEU A 137 2.30 35.39 30.19
CA LEU A 137 1.50 36.41 29.51
C LEU A 137 1.58 37.75 30.26
N LYS A 138 1.90 38.83 29.53
CA LYS A 138 1.98 40.20 30.07
C LYS A 138 0.83 41.03 29.53
N CYS A 139 0.29 41.93 30.36
CA CYS A 139 -0.71 42.89 29.93
C CYS A 139 -0.16 43.80 28.82
N HIS A 140 -0.73 43.80 27.62
CA HIS A 140 -0.25 44.65 26.54
C HIS A 140 -0.49 46.16 26.75
N LYS A 141 -1.37 46.56 27.68
CA LYS A 141 -1.62 47.98 28.01
C LYS A 141 -0.57 48.58 28.96
N CYS A 142 -0.10 47.81 29.96
CA CYS A 142 0.83 48.31 30.99
C CYS A 142 2.11 47.49 31.15
N ARG A 143 2.24 46.38 30.39
CA ARG A 143 3.35 45.42 30.38
C ARG A 143 3.60 44.66 31.70
N SER A 144 2.70 44.76 32.67
CA SER A 144 2.74 43.98 33.92
C SER A 144 2.37 42.50 33.69
N THR A 145 2.97 41.59 34.46
CA THR A 145 2.66 40.14 34.50
C THR A 145 1.54 39.79 35.47
N SER A 146 1.07 40.73 36.31
CA SER A 146 0.09 40.45 37.37
C SER A 146 -1.35 40.31 36.86
N HIS A 147 -1.65 40.83 35.67
CA HIS A 147 -2.99 40.83 35.10
C HIS A 147 -2.95 40.84 33.57
N LEU A 148 -4.10 40.66 32.94
CA LEU A 148 -4.28 40.68 31.49
C LEU A 148 -4.84 42.03 31.02
N ALA A 149 -4.73 42.33 29.71
CA ALA A 149 -5.10 43.63 29.16
C ALA A 149 -6.60 43.98 29.30
N ASN A 150 -7.46 42.97 29.42
CA ASN A 150 -8.90 43.11 29.63
C ASN A 150 -9.24 43.61 31.04
N THR A 151 -8.46 43.24 32.06
CA THR A 151 -8.65 43.66 33.46
C THR A 151 -7.75 44.83 33.86
N CYS A 152 -7.05 45.44 32.89
CA CYS A 152 -6.13 46.54 33.17
C CYS A 152 -6.86 47.86 33.42
N ILE A 153 -6.61 48.45 34.59
CA ILE A 153 -7.20 49.72 35.05
C ILE A 153 -6.51 50.96 34.41
N LYS A 154 -5.34 50.79 33.76
CA LYS A 154 -4.58 51.90 33.14
C LYS A 154 -5.14 52.24 31.75
N LYS A 155 -5.52 53.51 31.52
CA LYS A 155 -5.97 54.02 30.21
C LYS A 155 -4.79 54.17 29.23
N THR A 156 -4.97 53.69 27.99
CA THR A 156 -3.98 53.74 26.91
C THR A 156 -3.76 55.20 26.44
N LYS A 157 -2.50 55.68 26.37
CA LYS A 157 -2.18 56.95 25.71
C LYS A 157 -2.09 56.74 24.19
N ILE A 158 -3.03 57.30 23.43
CA ILE A 158 -3.01 57.28 21.96
C ILE A 158 -1.97 58.32 21.49
N LYS A 159 -0.94 57.92 20.75
CA LYS A 159 -0.05 58.86 20.04
C LYS A 159 -0.72 59.26 18.72
N LYS A 160 -0.92 60.56 18.49
CA LYS A 160 -1.36 61.09 17.18
C LYS A 160 -0.26 60.87 16.14
N VAL A 161 -0.61 60.34 14.98
CA VAL A 161 0.28 60.17 13.82
C VAL A 161 0.31 61.50 13.06
N GLN A 162 1.49 62.07 12.84
CA GLN A 162 1.69 63.21 11.94
C GLN A 162 1.74 62.69 10.50
N VAL A 163 0.89 63.25 9.65
CA VAL A 163 0.94 63.08 8.19
C VAL A 163 2.03 64.02 7.67
N ILE A 164 2.97 63.48 6.89
CA ILE A 164 4.06 64.24 6.26
C ILE A 164 3.61 64.50 4.82
N GLU A 165 3.55 65.78 4.41
CA GLU A 165 3.34 66.23 3.03
C GLU A 165 4.57 66.00 2.15
#